data_AF-A0A0N5B460-F1
#
_entry.id   AF-A0A0N5B460-F1
#
_cell.length_a   1.000
_cell.length_b   1.000
_cell.length_c   1.000
_cell.angle_alpha   90.00
_cell.angle_beta   90.00
_cell.angle_gamma   90.00
#
_symmetry.space_group_name_H-M   'P 1'
#
loop_
_entity.id
_entity.type
_entity.pdbx_description
1 polymer ?
#
loop_
_entity_poly.entity_id
_entity_poly.type
_entity_poly.pdbx_seq_one_letter_code
_entity_poly.pdbx_strand_id
1 'polypeptide(L)'
;MREDNDHSLKNISMKLTTLLAISTGKRVSEICNIFLSNTKLDTDIVVRLPKTKNSEKNIPNHFLTIISYPEKALCPAATFYEYLDLTKDIRGKSDQLFIAYEGKKKGEPISKDRLSKWIRLYLEKANIFTNPHSIRSNMSSQCALSNIPIKTIIEVTLAKMILDHHKEH
;
A
#
# COMPACT_ATOMS: atom_id res chain seq x y z
N MET A 1 -0.76 -24.03 -0.24
CA MET A 1 -1.15 -22.83 -1.02
C MET A 1 -0.21 -22.72 -2.20
N ARG A 2 -0.67 -22.34 -3.39
CA ARG A 2 0.23 -22.03 -4.51
C ARG A 2 0.77 -20.62 -4.30
N GLU A 3 2.09 -20.49 -4.30
CA GLU A 3 2.74 -19.19 -4.49
C GLU A 3 2.64 -18.85 -5.97
N ASP A 4 1.64 -18.03 -6.31
CA ASP A 4 1.49 -17.47 -7.66
C ASP A 4 2.63 -16.46 -7.90
N ASN A 5 3.80 -16.96 -8.33
CA ASN A 5 4.95 -16.18 -8.83
C ASN A 5 4.67 -15.49 -10.18
N ASP A 6 3.46 -14.94 -10.34
CA ASP A 6 3.06 -14.12 -11.47
C ASP A 6 3.50 -12.67 -11.20
N HIS A 7 4.72 -12.37 -11.64
CA HIS A 7 5.37 -11.06 -11.64
C HIS A 7 4.74 -10.03 -12.61
N SER A 8 3.53 -10.27 -13.12
CA SER A 8 2.84 -9.26 -13.94
C SER A 8 2.69 -7.95 -13.17
N LEU A 9 2.95 -6.83 -13.86
CA LEU A 9 2.80 -5.48 -13.30
C LEU A 9 1.40 -5.26 -12.69
N LYS A 10 0.36 -5.94 -13.22
CA LYS A 10 -0.98 -5.98 -12.63
C LYS A 10 -0.98 -6.56 -11.21
N ASN A 11 -0.40 -7.75 -11.01
CA ASN A 11 -0.30 -8.36 -9.69
C ASN A 11 0.57 -7.55 -8.74
N ILE A 12 1.74 -7.06 -9.18
CA ILE A 12 2.61 -6.22 -8.35
C ILE A 12 1.91 -4.91 -7.95
N SER A 13 1.15 -4.28 -8.87
CA SER A 13 0.33 -3.09 -8.56
C SER A 13 -0.70 -3.38 -7.45
N MET A 14 -1.44 -4.48 -7.60
CA MET A 14 -2.48 -4.90 -6.64
C MET A 14 -1.88 -5.31 -5.29
N LYS A 15 -0.77 -6.06 -5.31
CA LYS A 15 0.02 -6.47 -4.14
C LYS A 15 0.56 -5.25 -3.39
N LEU A 16 1.29 -4.36 -4.06
CA LEU A 16 1.84 -3.15 -3.43
C LEU A 16 0.74 -2.29 -2.81
N THR A 17 -0.35 -2.04 -3.56
CA THR A 17 -1.47 -1.24 -3.04
C THR A 17 -2.06 -1.85 -1.77
N THR A 18 -2.24 -3.17 -1.76
CA THR A 18 -2.81 -3.89 -0.62
C THR A 18 -1.85 -3.96 0.55
N LEU A 19 -0.56 -4.22 0.30
CA LEU A 19 0.50 -4.15 1.29
C LEU A 19 0.55 -2.76 1.92
N LEU A 20 0.60 -1.66 1.15
CA LEU A 20 0.59 -0.30 1.71
C LEU A 20 -0.69 0.02 2.50
N ALA A 21 -1.86 -0.39 2.00
CA ALA A 21 -3.14 -0.11 2.65
C ALA A 21 -3.29 -0.78 4.00
N ILE A 22 -2.84 -2.03 4.11
CA ILE A 22 -2.98 -2.79 5.34
C ILE A 22 -1.79 -2.46 6.26
N SER A 23 -0.56 -2.34 5.73
CA SER A 23 0.61 -2.01 6.55
C SER A 23 0.55 -0.63 7.18
N THR A 24 0.34 0.43 6.40
CA THR A 24 0.54 1.80 6.89
C THR A 24 -0.69 2.38 7.60
N GLY A 25 -1.80 1.64 7.63
CA GLY A 25 -3.09 2.07 8.19
C GLY A 25 -3.73 3.31 7.53
N LYS A 26 -3.14 3.84 6.45
CA LYS A 26 -3.59 5.06 5.77
C LYS A 26 -4.84 4.80 4.94
N ARG A 27 -5.66 5.84 4.72
CA ARG A 27 -6.80 5.73 3.79
C ARG A 27 -6.28 5.56 2.36
N VAL A 28 -7.09 4.91 1.52
CA VAL A 28 -6.82 4.78 0.07
C VAL A 28 -6.60 6.15 -0.60
N SER A 29 -7.25 7.21 -0.12
CA SER A 29 -7.02 8.59 -0.59
C SER A 29 -5.64 9.15 -0.26
N GLU A 30 -5.03 8.72 0.84
CA GLU A 30 -3.69 9.14 1.27
C GLU A 30 -2.63 8.35 0.49
N ILE A 31 -2.85 7.05 0.28
CA ILE A 31 -2.00 6.17 -0.54
C ILE A 31 -2.02 6.56 -2.02
N CYS A 32 -3.16 7.05 -2.52
CA CYS A 32 -3.27 7.63 -3.86
C CYS A 32 -2.43 8.91 -4.01
N ASN A 33 -2.15 9.61 -2.92
CA ASN A 33 -1.39 10.86 -2.87
C ASN A 33 0.09 10.66 -2.47
N ILE A 34 0.64 9.47 -2.74
CA ILE A 34 2.09 9.23 -2.67
C ILE A 34 2.74 9.77 -3.94
N PHE A 35 3.69 10.68 -3.78
CA PHE A 35 4.45 11.32 -4.86
C PHE A 35 5.94 10.98 -4.74
N LEU A 36 6.59 10.63 -5.85
CA LEU A 36 7.99 10.22 -5.87
C LEU A 36 8.91 11.38 -5.50
N SER A 37 8.61 12.59 -5.95
CA SER A 37 9.26 13.85 -5.54
C SER A 37 9.29 14.08 -4.02
N ASN A 38 8.31 13.53 -3.30
CA ASN A 38 8.17 13.62 -1.84
C ASN A 38 8.60 12.34 -1.11
N THR A 39 9.29 11.43 -1.80
CA THR A 39 9.72 10.13 -1.28
C THR A 39 11.24 10.09 -1.11
N LYS A 40 11.72 9.89 0.12
CA LYS A 40 13.12 9.52 0.39
C LYS A 40 13.26 8.00 0.29
N LEU A 41 14.09 7.54 -0.64
CA LEU A 41 14.48 6.14 -0.79
C LEU A 41 15.72 5.89 0.08
N ASP A 42 15.61 4.95 1.01
CA ASP A 42 16.64 4.55 1.97
C ASP A 42 16.32 3.09 2.41
N THR A 43 16.93 2.60 3.49
CA THR A 43 16.62 1.28 4.09
C THR A 43 15.12 1.13 4.39
N ASP A 44 14.51 2.16 4.97
CA ASP A 44 13.06 2.34 5.04
C ASP A 44 12.67 3.52 4.15
N ILE A 45 11.55 3.40 3.44
CA ILE A 45 11.12 4.42 2.48
C ILE A 45 10.20 5.42 3.19
N VAL A 46 10.59 6.69 3.24
CA VAL A 46 9.83 7.74 3.93
C VAL A 46 9.19 8.69 2.93
N VAL A 47 7.86 8.72 2.92
CA VAL A 47 7.03 9.58 2.06
C VAL A 47 6.46 10.72 2.88
N ARG A 48 6.61 11.97 2.41
CA ARG A 48 5.86 13.12 2.91
C ARG A 48 4.52 13.20 2.17
N LEU A 49 3.40 13.05 2.88
CA LEU A 49 2.07 13.18 2.31
C LEU A 49 1.59 14.64 2.32
N PRO A 50 0.78 15.06 1.33
CA PRO A 50 0.22 16.41 1.29
C PRO A 50 -0.81 16.61 2.40
N LYS A 51 -0.92 17.85 2.91
CA LYS A 51 -1.93 18.23 3.91
C LYS A 51 -3.34 18.04 3.34
N THR A 52 -4.20 17.33 4.07
CA THR A 52 -5.61 17.16 3.69
C THR A 52 -6.48 18.22 4.36
N LYS A 53 -7.71 18.44 3.88
CA LYS A 53 -8.62 19.46 4.42
C LYS A 53 -9.00 19.25 5.90
N ASN A 54 -8.89 18.03 6.43
CA ASN A 54 -9.11 17.73 7.85
C ASN A 54 -7.82 17.86 8.72
N SER A 55 -6.67 18.23 8.13
CA SER A 55 -5.39 18.38 8.82
C SER A 55 -5.21 19.73 9.53
N GLU A 56 -6.25 20.56 9.60
CA GLU A 56 -6.21 21.94 10.11
C GLU A 56 -5.77 22.07 11.58
N LYS A 57 -5.86 20.99 12.38
CA LYS A 57 -5.34 20.94 13.75
C LYS A 57 -3.83 20.63 13.83
N ASN A 58 -3.02 21.54 13.29
CA ASN A 58 -1.62 21.76 13.67
C ASN A 58 -0.72 20.51 13.84
N ILE A 59 -0.91 19.48 13.00
CA ILE A 59 -0.08 18.26 13.04
C ILE A 59 1.20 18.52 12.25
N PRO A 60 2.40 18.47 12.86
CA PRO A 60 3.65 18.59 12.12
C PRO A 60 3.78 17.44 11.12
N ASN A 61 4.20 17.77 9.88
CA ASN A 61 4.51 16.89 8.75
C ASN A 61 3.86 15.49 8.75
N HIS A 62 2.77 15.32 7.99
CA HIS A 62 2.15 14.01 7.84
C HIS A 62 3.02 13.05 7.01
N PHE A 63 3.83 12.25 7.69
CA PHE A 63 4.69 11.24 7.06
C PHE A 63 4.00 9.87 6.94
N LEU A 64 4.59 9.06 6.08
CA LEU A 64 4.25 7.69 5.77
C LEU A 64 5.57 6.92 5.62
N THR A 65 5.84 6.00 6.55
CA THR A 65 7.02 5.11 6.46
C THR A 65 6.58 3.77 5.91
N ILE A 66 7.26 3.31 4.88
CA ILE A 66 7.08 1.99 4.25
C ILE A 66 8.30 1.18 4.66
N ILE A 67 8.13 0.36 5.70
CA ILE A 67 9.25 -0.39 6.28
C ILE A 67 9.64 -1.61 5.44
N SER A 68 10.89 -2.02 5.56
CA SER A 68 11.32 -3.34 5.12
C SER A 68 10.77 -4.45 6.01
N TYR A 69 10.55 -5.64 5.44
CA TYR A 69 10.11 -6.83 6.16
C TYR A 69 10.94 -8.04 5.71
N PRO A 70 11.33 -8.97 6.60
CA PRO A 70 12.23 -10.08 6.25
C PRO A 70 11.66 -11.02 5.18
N GLU A 71 10.35 -11.28 5.23
CA GLU A 71 9.68 -12.11 4.23
C GLU A 71 9.46 -11.32 2.95
N LYS A 72 10.26 -11.59 1.91
CA LYS A 72 10.20 -10.87 0.62
C LYS A 72 8.82 -10.99 -0.04
N ALA A 73 8.11 -12.10 0.18
CA ALA A 73 6.74 -12.27 -0.31
C ALA A 73 5.77 -11.23 0.29
N LEU A 74 6.01 -10.77 1.52
CA LEU A 74 5.17 -9.83 2.26
C LEU A 74 5.77 -8.41 2.38
N CYS A 75 7.01 -8.19 1.95
CA CYS A 75 7.76 -6.95 2.16
C CYS A 75 7.21 -5.76 1.34
N PRO A 76 6.71 -4.70 2.00
CA PRO A 76 6.20 -3.51 1.32
C PRO A 76 7.31 -2.77 0.56
N ALA A 77 8.48 -2.56 1.19
CA ALA A 77 9.61 -1.87 0.57
C ALA A 77 10.17 -2.63 -0.66
N ALA A 78 10.36 -3.95 -0.57
CA ALA A 78 10.81 -4.75 -1.71
C ALA A 78 9.81 -4.72 -2.87
N THR A 79 8.50 -4.84 -2.56
CA THR A 79 7.43 -4.75 -3.58
C THR A 79 7.35 -3.33 -4.18
N PHE A 80 7.69 -2.29 -3.41
CA PHE A 80 7.76 -0.90 -3.89
C PHE A 80 8.90 -0.73 -4.91
N TYR A 81 10.11 -1.23 -4.62
CA TYR A 81 11.22 -1.19 -5.56
C TYR A 81 10.95 -2.02 -6.82
N GLU A 82 10.38 -3.22 -6.69
CA GLU A 82 9.94 -4.05 -7.83
C GLU A 82 8.92 -3.31 -8.70
N TYR A 83 7.95 -2.62 -8.09
CA TYR A 83 6.98 -1.80 -8.81
C TYR A 83 7.62 -0.60 -9.53
N LEU A 84 8.61 0.07 -8.93
CA LEU A 84 9.33 1.16 -9.61
C LEU A 84 10.09 0.65 -10.82
N ASP A 85 10.80 -0.48 -10.71
CA ASP A 85 11.54 -1.06 -11.84
C ASP A 85 10.60 -1.46 -12.99
N LEU A 86 9.49 -2.14 -12.67
CA LEU A 86 8.46 -2.52 -13.66
C LEU A 86 7.69 -1.32 -14.26
N THR A 87 7.75 -0.13 -13.65
CA THR A 87 7.06 1.07 -14.15
C THR A 87 7.95 2.11 -14.82
N LYS A 88 9.29 2.01 -14.70
CA LYS A 88 10.24 3.02 -15.19
C LYS A 88 10.00 3.41 -16.66
N ASP A 89 9.82 2.42 -17.54
CA ASP A 89 9.71 2.60 -18.99
C ASP A 89 8.35 3.17 -19.44
N ILE A 90 7.35 3.16 -18.56
CA ILE A 90 5.97 3.56 -18.88
C ILE A 90 5.49 4.80 -18.12
N ARG A 91 6.21 5.21 -17.05
CA ARG A 91 5.84 6.30 -16.15
C ARG A 91 5.96 7.70 -16.77
N GLY A 92 6.90 7.88 -17.69
CA GLY A 92 7.15 9.18 -18.32
C GLY A 92 7.41 10.29 -17.28
N LYS A 93 6.53 11.29 -17.22
CA LYS A 93 6.60 12.43 -16.29
C LYS A 93 5.67 12.30 -15.06
N SER A 94 5.08 11.12 -14.83
CA SER A 94 4.11 10.92 -13.75
C SER A 94 4.77 10.78 -12.38
N ASP A 95 4.61 11.81 -11.55
CA ASP A 95 5.15 11.88 -10.18
C ASP A 95 4.33 11.10 -9.15
N GLN A 96 3.03 10.85 -9.41
CA GLN A 96 2.21 10.01 -8.53
C GLN A 96 2.69 8.55 -8.61
N LEU A 97 2.90 7.89 -7.47
CA LEU A 97 3.40 6.52 -7.40
C LEU A 97 2.58 5.59 -8.30
N PHE A 98 1.26 5.50 -8.06
CA PHE A 98 0.41 4.56 -8.79
C PHE A 98 -0.06 5.11 -10.14
N ILE A 99 0.39 4.42 -11.21
CA ILE A 99 0.06 4.72 -12.61
C ILE A 99 -0.71 3.57 -13.25
N ALA A 100 -1.47 3.87 -14.31
CA ALA A 100 -2.17 2.84 -15.08
C ALA A 100 -1.17 2.02 -15.93
N TYR A 101 -1.24 0.70 -15.81
CA TYR A 101 -0.39 -0.23 -16.57
C TYR A 101 -0.96 -0.60 -17.96
N GLU A 102 -2.24 -0.32 -18.22
CA GLU A 102 -2.97 -0.73 -19.44
C GLU A 102 -3.91 0.35 -20.00
N GLY A 103 -4.26 0.19 -21.28
CA GLY A 103 -5.22 1.04 -22.01
C GLY A 103 -4.67 2.40 -22.45
N LYS A 104 -5.57 3.26 -22.97
CA LYS A 104 -5.21 4.59 -23.51
C LYS A 104 -4.53 5.55 -22.51
N LYS A 105 -4.67 5.27 -21.21
CA LYS A 105 -4.12 6.06 -20.10
C LYS A 105 -2.83 5.46 -19.52
N LYS A 106 -2.18 4.51 -20.22
CA LYS A 106 -0.97 3.85 -19.75
C LYS A 106 0.11 4.91 -19.42
N GLY A 107 0.65 4.85 -18.20
CA GLY A 107 1.58 5.86 -17.69
C GLY A 107 0.95 7.01 -16.88
N GLU A 108 -0.35 7.28 -17.07
CA GLU A 108 -1.05 8.32 -16.31
C GLU A 108 -1.31 7.90 -14.85
N PRO A 109 -1.36 8.86 -13.90
CA PRO A 109 -1.84 8.62 -12.53
C PRO A 109 -3.22 7.95 -12.48
N ILE A 110 -3.44 7.06 -11.50
CA ILE A 110 -4.77 6.46 -11.28
C ILE A 110 -5.58 7.21 -10.23
N SER A 111 -6.91 7.07 -10.31
CA SER A 111 -7.82 7.58 -9.29
C SER A 111 -7.90 6.67 -8.07
N LYS A 112 -8.28 7.26 -6.93
CA LYS A 112 -8.63 6.57 -5.67
C LYS A 112 -9.58 5.37 -5.88
N ASP A 113 -10.49 5.46 -6.85
CA ASP A 113 -11.52 4.43 -7.09
C ASP A 113 -10.93 3.23 -7.84
N ARG A 114 -9.97 3.46 -8.75
CA ARG A 114 -9.19 2.38 -9.38
C ARG A 114 -8.25 1.73 -8.36
N LEU A 115 -7.61 2.51 -7.50
CA LEU A 115 -6.78 2.02 -6.40
C LEU A 115 -7.60 1.15 -5.42
N SER A 116 -8.83 1.59 -5.08
CA SER A 116 -9.77 0.83 -4.23
C SER A 116 -10.20 -0.49 -4.88
N LYS A 117 -10.43 -0.50 -6.20
CA LYS A 117 -10.72 -1.73 -6.97
C LYS A 117 -9.55 -2.70 -6.98
N TRP A 118 -8.31 -2.22 -7.05
CA TRP A 118 -7.12 -3.09 -7.01
C TRP A 118 -6.99 -3.83 -5.67
N ILE A 119 -7.23 -3.15 -4.54
CA ILE A 119 -7.25 -3.80 -3.21
C ILE A 119 -8.31 -4.89 -3.18
N ARG A 120 -9.54 -4.56 -3.62
CA ARG A 120 -10.66 -5.50 -3.65
C ARG A 120 -10.33 -6.74 -4.50
N LEU A 121 -9.84 -6.56 -5.72
CA LEU A 121 -9.47 -7.65 -6.62
C LEU A 121 -8.34 -8.53 -6.07
N TYR A 122 -7.39 -7.96 -5.32
CA TYR A 122 -6.33 -8.72 -4.67
C TYR A 122 -6.86 -9.63 -3.56
N LEU A 123 -7.75 -9.09 -2.73
CA LEU A 123 -8.38 -9.82 -1.62
C LEU A 123 -9.33 -10.90 -2.16
N GLU A 124 -10.13 -10.59 -3.18
CA GLU A 124 -10.97 -11.57 -3.90
C GLU A 124 -10.12 -12.70 -4.53
N LYS A 125 -8.98 -12.39 -5.18
CA LYS A 125 -8.07 -13.39 -5.78
C LYS A 125 -7.60 -14.44 -4.77
N ALA A 126 -7.36 -14.04 -3.51
CA ALA A 126 -6.95 -14.94 -2.44
C ALA A 126 -8.07 -15.25 -1.43
N ASN A 127 -9.33 -15.19 -1.90
CA ASN A 127 -10.55 -15.64 -1.22
C ASN A 127 -10.89 -14.94 0.11
N ILE A 128 -10.44 -13.69 0.30
CA ILE A 128 -11.01 -12.79 1.30
C ILE A 128 -12.19 -12.02 0.70
N PHE A 129 -13.33 -12.09 1.39
CA PHE A 129 -14.46 -11.21 1.16
C PHE A 129 -14.46 -10.05 2.17
N THR A 130 -13.98 -8.88 1.75
CA THR A 130 -14.10 -7.62 2.51
C THR A 130 -14.57 -6.48 1.62
N ASN A 131 -15.53 -5.69 2.12
CA ASN A 131 -15.97 -4.46 1.47
C ASN A 131 -14.88 -3.38 1.65
N PRO A 132 -14.45 -2.61 0.62
CA PRO A 132 -13.42 -1.58 0.76
C PRO A 132 -13.62 -0.58 1.90
N HIS A 133 -14.88 -0.21 2.20
CA HIS A 133 -15.20 0.66 3.34
C HIS A 133 -15.07 -0.04 4.70
N SER A 134 -15.25 -1.36 4.73
CA SER A 134 -15.07 -2.18 5.93
C SER A 134 -13.64 -2.67 6.11
N ILE A 135 -12.68 -2.48 5.18
CA ILE A 135 -11.28 -2.90 5.40
C ILE A 135 -10.71 -2.28 6.69
N ARG A 136 -10.97 -0.99 6.94
CA ARG A 136 -10.56 -0.30 8.18
C ARG A 136 -11.29 -0.85 9.42
N SER A 137 -12.62 -0.98 9.35
CA SER A 137 -13.44 -1.43 10.48
C SER A 137 -13.17 -2.90 10.82
N ASN A 138 -13.03 -3.74 9.80
CA ASN A 138 -12.70 -5.15 9.91
C ASN A 138 -11.25 -5.35 10.38
N MET A 139 -10.28 -4.49 10.02
CA MET A 139 -8.95 -4.55 10.64
C MET A 139 -9.03 -4.41 12.17
N SER A 140 -9.88 -3.50 12.67
CA SER A 140 -10.09 -3.32 14.12
C SER A 140 -11.06 -4.31 14.77
N SER A 141 -11.89 -5.03 14.00
CA SER A 141 -13.01 -5.84 14.54
C SER A 141 -13.02 -7.32 14.15
N GLN A 142 -12.40 -7.73 13.03
CA GLN A 142 -12.32 -9.14 12.63
C GLN A 142 -11.20 -9.91 13.36
N CYS A 143 -10.24 -9.23 13.99
CA CYS A 143 -9.27 -9.87 14.90
C CYS A 143 -9.94 -10.71 16.03
N ALA A 144 -11.21 -10.44 16.32
CA ALA A 144 -11.95 -11.14 17.36
C ALA A 144 -12.85 -12.30 16.87
N LEU A 145 -13.15 -12.45 15.56
CA LEU A 145 -14.39 -13.13 15.15
C LEU A 145 -14.42 -14.04 13.90
N SER A 146 -13.39 -14.20 13.04
CA SER A 146 -13.61 -14.95 11.76
C SER A 146 -12.39 -15.63 11.09
N ASN A 147 -12.30 -16.97 11.18
CA ASN A 147 -11.35 -17.90 10.53
C ASN A 147 -10.62 -17.41 9.25
N ILE A 148 -9.28 -17.33 9.26
CA ILE A 148 -8.56 -16.18 8.66
C ILE A 148 -7.29 -16.52 7.81
N PRO A 149 -7.24 -16.22 6.48
CA PRO A 149 -6.02 -16.25 5.61
C PRO A 149 -5.83 -15.02 4.64
N ILE A 150 -4.68 -14.89 3.92
CA ILE A 150 -3.94 -13.66 3.43
C ILE A 150 -2.88 -13.10 4.43
N LYS A 151 -2.21 -13.95 5.21
CA LYS A 151 -2.87 -14.57 6.37
C LYS A 151 -2.78 -13.62 7.55
N THR A 152 -3.90 -13.62 8.28
CA THR A 152 -4.46 -12.53 9.07
C THR A 152 -3.43 -11.53 9.43
N ILE A 153 -3.54 -10.35 8.83
CA ILE A 153 -3.43 -10.25 7.38
C ILE A 153 -2.31 -9.25 7.20
N ILE A 154 -1.12 -9.77 6.88
CA ILE A 154 0.13 -9.05 7.13
C ILE A 154 0.25 -8.75 8.66
N GLU A 155 -0.34 -9.58 9.57
CA GLU A 155 -0.41 -9.29 11.03
C GLU A 155 0.94 -8.99 11.66
N VAL A 156 1.03 -8.00 12.55
CA VAL A 156 0.09 -7.79 13.69
C VAL A 156 -1.13 -6.83 13.54
N THR A 157 -1.52 -6.17 12.44
CA THR A 157 -0.93 -5.87 11.12
C THR A 157 0.11 -4.82 11.27
N LEU A 158 1.37 -5.29 11.21
CA LEU A 158 2.50 -4.60 11.78
C LEU A 158 2.04 -3.81 13.05
N ALA A 159 1.32 -4.44 13.98
CA ALA A 159 0.97 -3.84 15.28
C ALA A 159 2.16 -3.98 16.25
N LYS A 160 3.29 -3.51 15.71
CA LYS A 160 4.54 -4.25 15.45
C LYS A 160 5.02 -3.81 14.04
N MET A 161 5.04 -2.49 13.77
CA MET A 161 5.69 -1.81 12.62
C MET A 161 7.00 -1.04 12.94
N ILE A 162 7.81 -1.35 13.97
CA ILE A 162 7.69 -2.40 15.00
C ILE A 162 6.87 -1.79 16.20
N LEU A 163 6.99 -2.19 17.48
CA LEU A 163 6.63 -1.25 18.57
C LEU A 163 7.58 -0.02 18.57
N ASP A 164 8.67 -0.27 17.84
CA ASP A 164 9.88 0.34 17.35
C ASP A 164 9.58 1.10 16.02
N HIS A 165 9.02 2.30 16.07
CA HIS A 165 9.84 3.49 16.29
C HIS A 165 10.21 3.75 17.76
N HIS A 166 9.52 3.12 18.72
CA HIS A 166 9.82 3.08 20.16
C HIS A 166 10.19 4.45 20.76
N LYS A 167 9.17 5.32 20.91
CA LYS A 167 9.23 6.62 21.63
C LYS A 167 9.94 7.79 20.93
N GLU A 168 10.05 7.74 19.60
CA GLU A 168 10.38 8.88 18.71
C GLU A 168 11.86 9.33 18.66
N HIS A 169 12.80 8.63 19.30
CA HIS A 169 14.25 8.91 19.22
C HIS A 169 15.09 7.62 19.25
#